data_AF-A0A2D4VIE6-F1
#
_entry.id   AF-A0A2D4VIE6-F1
#
_cell.length_a   1.000
_cell.length_b   1.000
_cell.length_c   1.000
_cell.angle_alpha   90.00
_cell.angle_beta   90.00
_cell.angle_gamma   90.00
#
_symmetry.space_group_name_H-M   'P 1'
#
loop_
_entity.id
_entity.type
_entity.pdbx_description
1 polymer ?
#
loop_
_entity_poly.entity_id
_entity_poly.type
_entity_poly.pdbx_seq_one_letter_code
_entity_poly.pdbx_strand_id
1 'polypeptide(L)'
;MNGGPGGGQGGGTGNGEGGGPPPERDVAPISIEEEMRTSYLDYAMSVIVSRALPDARDGLKPVHRRILFSMNENGYDWNKAYRKSA
;
A
#
# COMPACT_ATOMS: atom_id res chain seq x y z
N MET A 1 -62.34 -41.46 2.28
CA MET A 1 -60.95 -41.17 1.84
C MET A 1 -60.97 -40.15 0.71
N ASN A 2 -59.90 -39.37 0.57
CA ASN A 2 -59.71 -38.07 -0.13
C ASN A 2 -60.32 -36.87 0.62
N GLY A 3 -59.61 -35.81 0.99
CA GLY A 3 -58.28 -35.29 0.60
C GLY A 3 -58.45 -33.80 0.28
N GLY A 4 -57.85 -32.91 1.10
CA GLY A 4 -58.13 -31.45 1.12
C GLY A 4 -57.72 -30.65 -0.14
N PRO A 5 -57.96 -29.33 -0.14
CA PRO A 5 -56.81 -28.43 0.10
C PRO A 5 -57.11 -27.13 0.90
N GLY A 6 -56.07 -26.65 1.60
CA GLY A 6 -55.69 -25.23 1.62
C GLY A 6 -56.38 -24.26 2.59
N GLY A 7 -55.93 -24.21 3.85
CA GLY A 7 -55.87 -22.94 4.62
C GLY A 7 -54.61 -22.15 4.23
N GLY A 8 -54.43 -20.85 4.48
CA GLY A 8 -55.16 -19.86 5.25
C GLY A 8 -54.62 -18.44 4.95
N GLN A 9 -55.12 -17.47 5.71
CA GLN A 9 -55.08 -16.01 5.53
C GLN A 9 -53.74 -15.28 5.75
N GLY A 10 -53.71 -14.02 5.26
CA GLY A 10 -53.00 -12.87 5.85
C GLY A 10 -51.71 -12.45 5.13
N GLY A 11 -51.42 -11.20 4.79
CA GLY A 11 -51.99 -9.89 5.14
C GLY A 11 -50.85 -8.91 5.49
N GLY A 12 -50.74 -7.78 4.76
CA GLY A 12 -49.92 -6.59 5.09
C GLY A 12 -48.40 -6.74 4.92
N THR A 13 -47.55 -5.75 4.64
CA THR A 13 -47.58 -4.27 4.49
C THR A 13 -46.21 -3.92 3.88
N GLY A 14 -46.07 -3.04 2.89
CA GLY A 14 -45.73 -1.63 3.14
C GLY A 14 -44.31 -1.25 2.68
N ASN A 15 -44.24 -0.35 1.69
CA ASN A 15 -43.33 0.78 1.47
C ASN A 15 -41.82 0.72 1.79
N GLY A 16 -41.04 1.38 0.93
CA GLY A 16 -40.17 2.45 1.41
C GLY A 16 -38.72 2.39 0.93
N GLU A 17 -38.31 3.47 0.28
CA GLU A 17 -36.95 3.79 -0.14
C GLU A 17 -35.93 3.75 1.01
N GLY A 18 -34.67 3.47 0.68
CA GLY A 18 -33.56 3.63 1.60
C GLY A 18 -32.23 3.62 0.85
N GLY A 19 -31.80 4.78 0.37
CA GLY A 19 -30.42 4.98 -0.07
C GLY A 19 -29.48 4.62 1.08
N GLY A 20 -28.65 3.61 0.87
CA GLY A 20 -27.64 3.21 1.85
C GLY A 20 -26.62 4.33 2.06
N PRO A 21 -26.14 4.54 3.29
CA PRO A 21 -25.08 5.51 3.55
C PRO A 21 -23.80 5.14 2.78
N PRO A 22 -22.96 6.12 2.39
CA PRO A 22 -21.65 5.83 1.82
C PRO A 22 -20.81 5.04 2.84
N PRO A 23 -19.89 4.17 2.40
CA PRO A 23 -19.08 3.39 3.31
C PRO A 23 -18.29 4.33 4.24
N GLU A 24 -18.58 4.24 5.53
CA GLU A 24 -17.78 4.84 6.58
C GLU A 24 -16.35 4.32 6.41
N ARG A 25 -15.36 5.22 6.46
CA ARG A 25 -13.96 4.83 6.33
C ARG A 25 -13.68 3.80 7.42
N ASP A 26 -13.32 2.60 6.98
CA ASP A 26 -13.02 1.43 7.81
C ASP A 26 -11.72 1.69 8.58
N VAL A 27 -11.80 2.53 9.62
CA VAL A 27 -10.70 2.84 10.52
C VAL A 27 -10.91 1.98 11.75
N ALA A 28 -10.39 0.76 11.69
CA ALA A 28 -10.34 -0.11 12.85
C ALA A 28 -9.43 0.54 13.93
N PRO A 29 -9.89 0.64 15.18
CA PRO A 29 -9.05 1.13 16.27
C PRO A 29 -7.90 0.15 16.52
N ILE A 30 -6.66 0.65 16.44
CA ILE A 30 -5.43 -0.11 16.72
C ILE A 30 -4.85 0.29 18.08
N SER A 31 -4.24 -0.66 18.79
CA SER A 31 -3.53 -0.35 20.03
C SER A 31 -2.24 0.42 19.74
N ILE A 32 -1.95 1.46 20.54
CA ILE A 32 -0.75 2.29 20.34
C ILE A 32 0.54 1.47 20.49
N GLU A 33 0.55 0.49 21.40
CA GLU A 33 1.70 -0.38 21.64
C GLU A 33 2.02 -1.26 20.42
N GLU A 34 0.99 -1.81 19.77
CA GLU A 34 1.12 -2.60 18.55
C GLU A 34 1.53 -1.75 17.36
N GLU A 35 0.95 -0.55 17.21
CA GLU A 35 1.30 0.39 16.15
C GLU A 35 2.76 0.84 16.28
N MET A 36 3.19 1.22 17.49
CA MET A 36 4.57 1.65 17.75
C MET A 36 5.58 0.55 17.46
N ARG A 37 5.26 -0.71 17.81
CA ARG A 37 6.13 -1.86 17.51
C ARG A 37 6.25 -2.10 16.01
N THR A 38 5.12 -2.07 15.31
CA THR A 38 5.04 -2.33 13.87
C THR A 38 5.74 -1.22 13.08
N SER A 39 5.39 0.04 13.34
CA SER A 39 6.01 1.21 12.73
C SER A 39 7.53 1.26 12.96
N TYR A 40 8.01 0.92 14.16
CA TYR A 40 9.45 0.84 14.44
C TYR A 40 10.13 -0.24 13.60
N LEU A 41 9.53 -1.44 13.53
CA LEU A 41 10.10 -2.57 12.81
C LEU A 41 10.12 -2.33 11.29
N ASP A 42 9.07 -1.73 10.75
CA ASP A 42 8.97 -1.35 9.33
C ASP A 42 10.01 -0.28 8.98
N TYR A 43 10.16 0.75 9.81
CA TYR A 43 11.18 1.77 9.59
C TYR A 43 12.59 1.18 9.69
N ALA A 44 12.87 0.39 10.73
CA ALA A 44 14.17 -0.23 10.94
C ALA A 44 14.56 -1.16 9.77
N MET A 45 13.64 -2.02 9.33
CA MET A 45 13.87 -2.93 8.21
C MET A 45 14.10 -2.15 6.91
N SER A 46 13.30 -1.11 6.65
CA SER A 46 13.48 -0.26 5.46
C SER A 46 14.85 0.41 5.42
N VAL A 47 15.35 0.90 6.58
CA VAL A 47 16.64 1.56 6.70
C VAL A 47 17.79 0.57 6.48
N ILE A 48 17.72 -0.61 7.10
CA ILE A 48 18.75 -1.65 7.00
C ILE A 48 18.93 -2.06 5.54
N VAL A 49 17.83 -2.42 4.87
CA VAL A 49 17.87 -2.96 3.50
C VAL A 49 18.16 -1.88 2.46
N SER A 50 17.58 -0.69 2.61
CA SER A 50 17.55 0.30 1.52
C SER A 50 18.56 1.43 1.66
N ARG A 51 19.26 1.55 2.79
CA ARG A 51 20.17 2.69 3.04
C ARG A 51 21.45 2.31 3.77
N ALA A 52 21.37 1.45 4.78
CA ALA A 52 22.47 1.27 5.74
C ALA A 52 23.55 0.29 5.26
N LEU A 53 23.15 -0.85 4.66
CA LEU A 53 24.10 -1.86 4.20
C LEU A 53 24.37 -1.71 2.69
N PRO A 54 25.64 -1.70 2.25
CA PRO A 54 25.97 -1.76 0.83
C PRO A 54 25.62 -3.14 0.26
N ASP A 55 25.23 -3.19 -1.01
CA ASP A 55 24.97 -4.45 -1.70
C ASP A 55 26.30 -5.22 -1.83
N ALA A 56 26.31 -6.49 -1.44
CA ALA A 56 27.51 -7.33 -1.40
C ALA A 56 28.14 -7.53 -2.78
N ARG A 57 27.39 -7.32 -3.86
CA ARG A 57 27.83 -7.59 -5.24
C ARG A 57 28.70 -6.48 -5.81
N ASP A 58 28.41 -5.23 -5.47
CA ASP A 58 29.05 -4.05 -6.06
C ASP A 58 29.66 -3.10 -5.00
N GLY A 59 29.36 -3.31 -3.72
CA GLY A 59 29.79 -2.43 -2.63
C GLY A 59 29.16 -1.02 -2.71
N LEU A 60 28.19 -0.80 -3.59
CA LEU A 60 27.60 0.50 -3.82
C LEU A 60 26.35 0.69 -2.96
N LYS A 61 26.23 1.89 -2.36
CA LYS A 61 24.98 2.33 -1.74
C LYS A 61 23.95 2.65 -2.84
N PRO A 62 22.64 2.50 -2.58
CA PRO A 62 21.60 2.79 -3.58
C PRO A 62 21.66 4.19 -4.21
N VAL A 63 22.17 5.18 -3.47
CA VAL A 63 22.40 6.54 -3.99
C VAL A 63 23.47 6.56 -5.09
N HIS A 64 24.59 5.86 -4.91
CA HIS A 64 25.66 5.83 -5.91
C HIS A 64 25.21 5.16 -7.20
N ARG A 65 24.46 4.05 -7.08
CA ARG A 65 23.90 3.33 -8.23
C ARG A 65 23.01 4.24 -9.08
N ARG A 66 22.15 5.04 -8.44
CA ARG A 66 21.29 6.01 -9.14
C ARG A 66 22.08 7.12 -9.83
N ILE A 67 23.12 7.66 -9.18
CA ILE A 67 23.97 8.70 -9.78
C ILE A 67 24.66 8.17 -11.02
N LEU A 68 25.34 7.02 -10.92
CA LEU A 68 26.08 6.43 -12.04
C LEU A 68 25.13 6.03 -13.19
N PHE A 69 23.96 5.50 -12.86
CA PHE A 69 22.93 5.19 -13.86
C PHE A 69 22.48 6.45 -14.62
N SER A 70 22.15 7.52 -13.90
CA SER A 70 21.77 8.79 -14.55
C SER A 70 22.91 9.39 -15.38
N MET A 71 24.15 9.31 -14.91
CA MET A 71 25.32 9.77 -15.69
C MET A 71 25.47 8.98 -16.99
N ASN A 72 25.22 7.67 -16.96
CA ASN A 72 25.24 6.81 -18.14
C ASN A 72 24.11 7.15 -19.12
N GLU A 73 22.87 7.29 -18.64
CA GLU A 73 21.70 7.65 -19.49
C GLU A 73 21.86 9.03 -20.15
N ASN A 74 22.50 9.99 -19.47
CA ASN A 74 22.78 11.32 -20.03
C ASN A 74 24.08 11.37 -20.86
N GLY A 75 24.78 10.25 -20.98
CA GLY A 75 26.01 10.12 -21.76
C GLY A 75 27.15 11.00 -21.25
N TYR A 76 27.33 11.09 -19.93
CA TYR A 76 28.44 11.81 -19.31
C TYR A 76 29.70 10.95 -19.27
N ASP A 77 30.27 10.74 -20.45
CA ASP A 77 31.51 10.00 -20.63
C ASP A 77 32.74 10.87 -20.33
N TRP A 78 33.83 10.21 -19.95
CA TRP A 78 35.11 10.83 -19.63
C TRP A 78 35.72 11.65 -20.78
N ASN A 79 35.31 11.39 -22.02
CA ASN A 79 35.82 12.09 -23.22
C ASN A 79 34.98 13.31 -23.63
N LYS A 80 33.90 13.63 -22.89
CA LYS A 80 32.98 14.74 -23.19
C LYS A 80 33.26 15.94 -22.29
N ALA A 81 32.75 17.10 -22.71
CA ALA A 81 32.85 18.34 -21.93
C ALA A 81 32.10 18.23 -20.60
N TYR A 82 32.67 18.83 -19.55
CA TYR A 82 32.08 18.82 -18.21
C TYR A 82 30.70 19.51 -18.18
N ARG A 83 29.79 18.91 -17.42
CA ARG A 83 28.46 19.45 -17.12
C ARG A 83 28.39 19.91 -15.67
N LYS A 84 27.55 20.89 -15.40
CA LYS A 84 27.29 21.37 -14.05
C LYS A 84 26.49 20.32 -13.28
N SER A 85 26.69 20.26 -11.97
CA SER A 85 26.04 19.29 -11.09
C SER A 85 24.58 19.63 -10.74
N ALA A 86 24.10 20.80 -11.16
CA ALA A 86 22.79 21.36 -10.86
C ALA A 86 22.11 21.81 -12.15
#